data_AF-A0A109II86-F1
#
_entry.id   AF-A0A109II86-F1
#
_cell.length_a   1.000
_cell.length_b   1.000
_cell.length_c   1.000
_cell.angle_alpha   90.00
_cell.angle_beta   90.00
_cell.angle_gamma   90.00
#
_symmetry.space_group_name_H-M   'P 1'
#
loop_
_entity.id
_entity.type
_entity.pdbx_description
1 polymer ?
#
loop_
_entity_poly.entity_id
_entity_poly.type
_entity_poly.pdbx_seq_one_letter_code
_entity_poly.pdbx_strand_id
1 'polypeptide(L)'
;MKPGDLLLITRAASVQFIRPIRCRLIRIDDRPTYDGWVWLDVYQLDARDRAVARRSIFVQRAGIRQGEPARQPAQRGTVRPRACTTGRNRRPPGS
;
A
#
# COMPACT_ATOMS: atom_id res chain seq x y z
N MET A 1 -1.39 -3.19 3.93
CA MET A 1 -0.21 -2.41 3.47
C MET A 1 -0.68 -1.02 3.11
N LYS A 2 -0.08 -0.01 3.73
CA LYS A 2 -0.34 1.41 3.49
C LYS A 2 1.00 2.14 3.28
N PRO A 3 1.03 3.27 2.57
CA PRO A 3 2.18 4.16 2.55
C PRO A 3 2.71 4.40 3.97
N GLY A 4 4.01 4.21 4.16
CA GLY A 4 4.70 4.31 5.43
C GLY A 4 4.94 2.98 6.14
N ASP A 5 4.25 1.89 5.79
CA ASP A 5 4.47 0.58 6.40
C ASP A 5 5.91 0.09 6.19
N LEU A 6 6.46 -0.57 7.21
CA LEU A 6 7.68 -1.36 7.07
C LEU A 6 7.34 -2.72 6.47
N LEU A 7 7.95 -3.04 5.33
CA LEU A 7 7.74 -4.27 4.59
C LEU A 7 9.05 -5.06 4.56
N LEU A 8 8.94 -6.36 4.82
CA LEU A 8 9.99 -7.32 4.59
C LEU A 8 9.73 -8.01 3.25
N ILE A 9 10.50 -7.62 2.24
CA ILE A 9 10.43 -8.25 0.92
C ILE A 9 11.29 -9.51 0.99
N THR A 10 10.64 -10.66 0.85
CA THR A 10 11.28 -11.98 0.87
C THR A 10 11.23 -12.61 -0.51
N ARG A 11 11.91 -13.74 -0.70
CA ARG A 11 11.85 -14.53 -1.94
C ARG A 11 10.42 -14.90 -2.35
N ALA A 12 9.51 -15.07 -1.39
CA ALA A 12 8.09 -15.35 -1.66
C ALA A 12 7.40 -14.18 -2.37
N ALA A 13 7.85 -12.95 -2.13
CA ALA A 13 7.31 -11.76 -2.77
C ALA A 13 7.90 -11.56 -4.18
N SER A 14 9.20 -11.87 -4.38
CA SER A 14 9.80 -11.91 -5.71
C SER A 14 11.08 -12.71 -5.68
N VAL A 15 11.24 -13.59 -6.67
CA VAL A 15 12.38 -14.52 -6.78
C VAL A 15 13.72 -13.83 -6.95
N GLN A 16 13.73 -12.57 -7.41
CA GLN A 16 14.94 -11.75 -7.54
C GLN A 16 15.54 -11.38 -6.17
N PHE A 17 14.76 -11.48 -5.09
CA PHE A 17 15.18 -11.15 -3.73
C PHE A 17 15.46 -12.42 -2.92
N ILE A 18 16.57 -13.10 -3.27
CA ILE A 18 17.05 -14.28 -2.54
C ILE A 18 17.36 -13.93 -1.07
N ARG A 19 17.90 -12.73 -0.83
CA ARG A 19 18.11 -12.17 0.50
C ARG A 19 16.94 -11.25 0.87
N PRO A 20 16.26 -11.48 2.00
CA PRO A 20 15.17 -10.62 2.41
C PRO A 20 15.68 -9.22 2.76
N ILE A 21 14.97 -8.19 2.29
CA ILE A 21 15.31 -6.78 2.53
C ILE A 21 14.20 -6.08 3.29
N ARG A 22 14.60 -5.20 4.22
CA ARG A 22 13.67 -4.31 4.93
C ARG A 22 13.51 -3.04 4.12
N CYS A 23 12.27 -2.68 3.83
CA CYS A 23 11.96 -1.48 3.08
C CYS A 23 10.75 -0.78 3.66
N ARG A 24 10.66 0.54 3.49
CA ARG A 24 9.49 1.33 3.86
C ARG A 24 8.66 1.64 2.62
N LEU A 25 7.38 1.31 2.65
CA LEU A 25 6.46 1.56 1.54
C LEU A 25 6.24 3.06 1.35
N ILE A 26 6.34 3.54 0.12
CA ILE A 26 6.07 4.93 -0.26
C ILE A 26 4.73 4.99 -0.99
N ARG A 27 4.57 4.16 -2.02
CA ARG A 27 3.38 4.12 -2.85
C ARG A 27 3.16 2.70 -3.37
N ILE A 28 1.90 2.32 -3.47
CA ILE A 28 1.46 1.11 -4.16
C ILE A 28 0.88 1.59 -5.50
N ASP A 29 1.42 1.10 -6.60
CA ASP A 29 0.86 1.32 -7.93
C ASP A 29 0.00 0.09 -8.26
N ASP A 30 -1.32 0.26 -8.20
CA ASP A 30 -2.33 -0.79 -8.44
C ASP A 30 -2.60 -0.96 -9.95
N ARG A 31 -1.60 -0.68 -10.80
CA ARG A 31 -1.72 -0.90 -12.23
C ARG A 31 -2.09 -2.36 -12.47
N PRO A 32 -3.13 -2.65 -13.29
CA PRO A 32 -3.50 -4.02 -13.61
C PRO A 32 -2.30 -4.68 -14.30
N THR A 33 -1.62 -5.51 -13.52
CA THR A 33 -0.60 -6.44 -13.99
C THR A 33 -1.13 -7.85 -13.75
N TYR A 34 -0.30 -8.87 -13.95
CA TYR A 34 -0.68 -10.26 -13.68
C TYR A 34 -1.30 -10.43 -12.29
N ASP A 35 -2.26 -11.34 -12.18
CA ASP A 35 -3.06 -11.54 -10.98
C ASP A 35 -2.19 -11.72 -9.73
N GLY A 36 -2.34 -10.82 -8.76
CA GLY A 36 -1.58 -10.81 -7.51
C GLY A 36 -0.21 -10.10 -7.53
N TRP A 37 0.23 -9.55 -8.66
CA TRP A 37 1.44 -8.75 -8.76
C TRP A 37 1.15 -7.25 -8.64
N VAL A 38 2.08 -6.52 -8.02
CA VAL A 38 1.98 -5.07 -7.86
C VAL A 38 3.35 -4.41 -7.94
N TRP A 39 3.34 -3.17 -8.38
CA TRP A 39 4.49 -2.28 -8.34
C TRP A 39 4.49 -1.52 -7.01
N LEU A 40 5.61 -1.59 -6.29
CA LEU A 40 5.81 -0.86 -5.04
C LEU A 40 6.97 0.10 -5.18
N ASP A 41 6.73 1.36 -4.88
CA ASP A 41 7.77 2.31 -4.57
C ASP A 41 8.12 2.18 -3.09
N VAL A 42 9.37 1.84 -2.79
CA VAL A 42 9.85 1.62 -1.42
C VAL A 42 11.17 2.34 -1.18
N TYR A 43 11.42 2.73 0.07
CA TYR A 43 12.76 3.09 0.55
C TYR A 43 13.42 1.86 1.13
N GLN A 44 14.57 1.44 0.62
CA GLN A 44 15.39 0.43 1.26
C GLN A 44 15.96 0.98 2.57
N LEU A 45 15.88 0.20 3.64
CA LEU A 45 16.40 0.55 4.94
C LEU A 45 17.73 -0.16 5.20
N ASP A 46 18.67 0.53 5.86
CA ASP A 46 19.85 -0.08 6.44
C ASP A 46 19.54 -0.81 7.76
N ALA A 47 20.57 -1.39 8.38
CA ALA A 47 20.45 -2.03 9.70
C ALA A 47 20.11 -1.05 10.85
N ARG A 48 20.15 0.26 10.60
CA ARG A 48 19.82 1.35 11.54
C ARG A 48 18.47 2.00 11.19
N ASP A 49 17.64 1.33 10.38
CA ASP A 49 16.34 1.81 9.90
C ASP A 49 16.39 3.14 9.13
N ARG A 50 17.54 3.47 8.54
CA ARG A 50 17.69 4.67 7.71
C ARG A 50 17.41 4.36 6.24
N ALA A 51 16.61 5.22 5.61
CA ALA A 51 16.33 5.15 4.18
C ALA A 51 17.61 5.45 3.39
N VAL A 52 18.20 4.41 2.78
CA VAL A 52 19.45 4.54 2.00
C VAL A 52 19.20 4.76 0.52
N ALA A 53 18.12 4.20 -0.02
CA ALA A 53 17.81 4.29 -1.45
C ALA A 53 16.32 4.16 -1.70
N ARG A 54 15.81 4.86 -2.72
CA ARG A 54 14.46 4.63 -3.26
C ARG A 54 14.52 3.60 -4.38
N ARG A 55 13.61 2.62 -4.35
CA ARG A 55 13.52 1.55 -5.34
C ARG A 55 12.07 1.30 -5.72
N SER A 56 11.82 1.15 -7.01
CA SER A 56 10.56 0.63 -7.53
C SER A 56 10.74 -0.86 -7.79
N ILE A 57 9.95 -1.70 -7.11
CA ILE A 57 10.07 -3.16 -7.17
C ILE A 57 8.76 -3.77 -7.65
N PHE A 58 8.86 -4.86 -8.41
CA PHE A 58 7.72 -5.64 -8.84
C PHE A 58 7.64 -6.92 -8.02
N VAL A 59 6.58 -7.04 -7.22
CA VAL A 59 6.43 -8.12 -6.23
C VAL A 59 5.00 -8.66 -6.19
N GLN A 60 4.87 -9.92 -5.82
CA GLN A 60 3.61 -10.59 -5.57
C GLN A 60 3.13 -10.25 -4.15
N ARG A 61 1.90 -9.74 -4.02
CA ARG A 61 1.32 -9.31 -2.75
C ARG A 61 1.27 -10.42 -1.69
N ALA A 62 1.05 -11.66 -2.13
CA ALA A 62 0.91 -12.83 -1.26
C ALA A 62 2.20 -13.14 -0.46
N GLY A 63 3.37 -12.80 -1.00
CA GLY A 63 4.65 -13.12 -0.36
C GLY A 63 5.26 -12.01 0.50
N ILE A 64 4.59 -10.86 0.59
CA ILE A 64 5.08 -9.71 1.37
C ILE A 64 4.72 -9.91 2.84
N ARG A 65 5.71 -9.82 3.72
CA ARG A 65 5.49 -9.84 5.16
C ARG A 65 5.53 -8.41 5.69
N GLN A 66 4.48 -7.98 6.37
CA GLN A 66 4.49 -6.68 7.07
C GLN A 66 5.38 -6.83 8.30
N GLY A 67 6.40 -5.97 8.40
CA GLY A 67 7.17 -5.83 9.62
C GLY A 67 6.33 -5.12 10.68
N GLU A 68 6.67 -5.31 11.95
CA GLU A 68 6.04 -4.53 13.01
C GLU A 68 6.28 -3.03 12.71
N PRO A 69 5.22 -2.22 12.58
CA PRO A 69 5.39 -0.82 12.30
C PRO A 69 6.10 -0.19 13.50
N ALA A 70 7.30 0.38 13.30
CA ALA A 70 7.86 1.29 14.28
C ALA A 70 6.81 2.37 14.52
N ARG A 71 6.21 2.37 15.73
CA ARG A 71 5.01 3.11 16.13
C ARG A 71 4.87 4.43 15.37
N GLN A 72 4.17 4.40 14.23
CA GLN A 72 4.00 5.59 13.43
C GLN A 72 3.03 6.49 14.18
N PRO A 73 3.35 7.77 14.42
CA PRO A 73 2.37 8.71 14.96
C PRO A 73 1.20 8.71 13.99
N ALA A 74 0.02 8.48 14.55
CA ALA A 74 -1.24 8.20 13.87
C ALA A 74 -1.33 8.85 12.48
N GLN A 75 -1.34 8.02 11.45
CA GLN A 75 -1.87 8.39 10.15
C GLN A 75 -3.33 8.77 10.37
N ARG A 76 -3.55 10.08 10.56
CA ARG A 76 -4.86 10.72 10.76
C ARG A 76 -5.78 10.17 9.69
N GLY A 77 -6.81 9.48 10.15
CA GLY A 77 -7.75 8.78 9.32
C GLY A 77 -8.27 9.68 8.21
N THR A 78 -8.38 9.10 7.02
CA THR A 78 -9.32 9.56 6.01
C THR A 78 -10.69 9.67 6.68
N VAL A 79 -11.08 10.88 7.08
CA VAL A 79 -12.48 11.19 7.31
C VAL A 79 -13.13 11.09 5.93
N ARG A 80 -13.73 9.93 5.66
CA ARG A 80 -14.75 9.80 4.62
C ARG A 80 -16.03 10.33 5.26
N PRO A 81 -16.57 11.52 4.90
CA PRO A 81 -17.96 11.78 5.22
C PRO A 81 -18.80 10.76 4.43
N ARG A 82 -19.51 9.92 5.18
CA ARG A 82 -20.56 9.03 4.65
C ARG A 82 -21.69 9.92 4.10
N ALA A 83 -22.25 9.45 3.00
CA ALA A 83 -23.30 10.08 2.19
C ALA A 83 -24.48 10.65 2.98
N CYS A 84 -25.03 11.77 2.50
CA CYS A 84 -26.44 12.11 2.68
C CYS A 84 -27.21 11.65 1.44
N THR A 85 -27.57 10.36 1.40
CA THR A 85 -28.64 9.88 0.54
C THR A 85 -29.95 10.10 1.30
N THR A 86 -30.75 11.08 0.88
CA THR A 86 -32.15 11.17 1.27
C THR A 86 -32.95 11.49 0.02
N GLY A 87 -33.81 10.55 -0.35
CA GLY A 87 -34.64 10.62 -1.53
C GLY A 87 -35.70 11.71 -1.45
N ARG A 88 -36.13 12.17 -2.62
CA ARG A 88 -37.44 12.77 -2.79
C ARG A 88 -38.04 12.33 -4.13
N ASN A 89 -38.72 11.20 -4.05
CA ASN A 89 -40.09 10.95 -4.51
C ASN A 89 -40.55 11.50 -5.89
N ARG A 90 -40.74 10.56 -6.82
CA ARG A 90 -41.88 10.31 -7.74
C ARG A 90 -42.84 11.46 -8.19
N ARG A 91 -42.84 11.65 -9.53
CA ARG A 91 -43.93 11.80 -10.55
C ARG A 91 -44.62 13.16 -10.89
N PRO A 92 -45.01 13.38 -12.20
CA PRO A 92 -45.63 14.60 -12.82
C PRO A 92 -47.19 14.55 -12.78
N PRO A 93 -48.07 15.42 -13.41
CA PRO A 93 -47.93 16.34 -14.58
C PRO A 93 -48.67 17.72 -14.54
N GLY A 94 -48.56 18.51 -15.64
CA GLY A 94 -49.65 19.32 -16.19
C GLY A 94 -49.64 20.85 -15.99
N SER A 95 -49.46 21.59 -17.10
CA SER A 95 -50.33 22.68 -17.60
C SER A 95 -49.84 23.15 -18.97
#